data_AF-A0A8I2YS68-F1
#
_entry.id   AF-A0A8I2YS68-F1
#
_cell.length_a   1.000
_cell.length_b   1.000
_cell.length_c   1.000
_cell.angle_alpha   90.00
_cell.angle_beta   90.00
_cell.angle_gamma   90.00
#
_symmetry.space_group_name_H-M   'P 1'
#
loop_
_entity.id
_entity.type
_entity.pdbx_description
1 polymer ?
#
loop_
_entity_poly.entity_id
_entity_poly.type
_entity_poly.pdbx_seq_one_letter_code
_entity_poly.pdbx_strand_id
1 'polypeptide(L)'
;MFGRKIPSITTFAKYGPSVPVRDDEIYINTQSGSQWDGLKHYGLRDYNIFYNNTPAESLSQGEMEIHDPTEIDHALVKLGMHNWSNHGICSRGVLLDLVEYYTADGSALPYDPWTTHPLSVAELEACAKKQGVTFRQGDILLLRIGFIQRYYAADNDAKAVLRGGAEVERFAGIEQSEDMKRFLWNNHFAAIASDQPSLEVSGDSDECYRVLTIPLPG
;
A
#
# COMPACT_ATOMS: atom_id res chain seq x y z
N MET A 1 13.08 5.62 2.23
CA MET A 1 11.78 5.34 2.86
C MET A 1 11.56 3.83 3.01
N PHE A 2 11.26 3.35 4.22
CA PHE A 2 11.00 1.93 4.57
C PHE A 2 12.06 0.92 4.08
N GLY A 3 13.32 1.33 3.95
CA GLY A 3 14.39 0.48 3.42
C GLY A 3 14.21 -0.02 1.98
N ARG A 4 13.23 0.54 1.23
CA ARG A 4 12.90 0.14 -0.14
C ARG A 4 14.03 0.55 -1.10
N LYS A 5 14.41 -0.36 -2.00
CA LYS A 5 15.48 -0.11 -2.97
C LYS A 5 14.97 0.67 -4.18
N ILE A 6 15.83 1.55 -4.71
CA ILE A 6 15.56 2.31 -5.93
C ILE A 6 15.48 1.33 -7.10
N PRO A 7 14.46 1.43 -7.98
CA PRO A 7 14.40 0.60 -9.18
C PRO A 7 15.54 0.92 -10.14
N SER A 8 16.06 -0.09 -10.84
CA SER A 8 17.07 0.10 -11.88
C SER A 8 16.69 -0.59 -13.18
N ILE A 9 17.07 0.02 -14.29
CA ILE A 9 16.88 -0.50 -15.64
C ILE A 9 18.25 -0.63 -16.28
N THR A 10 18.60 -1.83 -16.73
CA THR A 10 19.83 -2.11 -17.47
C THR A 10 19.47 -2.39 -18.92
N THR A 11 19.88 -1.50 -19.83
CA THR A 11 19.67 -1.67 -21.27
C THR A 11 20.94 -2.21 -21.93
N PHE A 12 20.80 -3.22 -22.79
CA PHE A 12 21.95 -3.81 -23.50
C PHE A 12 21.64 -4.18 -24.95
N ALA A 13 22.69 -4.23 -25.79
CA ALA A 13 22.59 -4.63 -27.19
C ALA A 13 22.86 -6.13 -27.32
N LYS A 14 21.89 -6.88 -27.89
CA LYS A 14 21.92 -8.35 -27.92
C LYS A 14 23.00 -8.93 -28.85
N TYR A 15 23.27 -8.24 -29.96
CA TYR A 15 24.18 -8.71 -31.02
C TYR A 15 25.27 -7.67 -31.35
N GLY A 16 25.65 -6.83 -30.38
CA GLY A 16 26.64 -5.77 -30.58
C GLY A 16 26.08 -4.50 -31.24
N PRO A 17 26.93 -3.47 -31.46
CA PRO A 17 26.48 -2.13 -31.81
C PRO A 17 25.98 -1.97 -33.25
N SER A 18 26.28 -2.91 -34.14
CA SER A 18 25.90 -2.85 -35.56
C SER A 18 24.55 -3.51 -35.88
N VAL A 19 23.91 -4.17 -34.90
CA VAL A 19 22.62 -4.83 -35.07
C VAL A 19 21.60 -4.16 -34.14
N PRO A 20 20.51 -3.58 -34.66
CA PRO A 20 19.59 -2.75 -33.88
C PRO A 20 18.60 -3.59 -33.06
N VAL A 21 19.12 -4.43 -32.16
CA VAL A 21 18.34 -5.25 -31.23
C VAL A 21 18.81 -4.96 -29.81
N ARG A 22 17.89 -4.47 -28.97
CA ARG A 22 18.13 -4.14 -27.58
C ARG A 22 17.09 -4.79 -26.70
N ASP A 23 17.54 -5.30 -25.56
CA ASP A 23 16.69 -5.82 -24.49
C ASP A 23 16.97 -4.99 -23.23
N ASP A 24 16.00 -4.99 -22.31
CA ASP A 24 16.09 -4.32 -21.01
C ASP A 24 15.90 -5.35 -19.88
N GLU A 25 16.68 -5.20 -18.81
CA GLU A 25 16.50 -5.87 -17.53
C GLU A 25 16.02 -4.87 -16.49
N ILE A 26 15.00 -5.25 -15.72
CA ILE A 26 14.40 -4.40 -14.71
C ILE A 26 14.57 -5.04 -13.34
N TYR A 27 15.20 -4.30 -12.43
CA TYR A 27 15.14 -4.58 -11.00
C TYR A 27 14.14 -3.64 -10.36
N ILE A 28 13.07 -4.22 -9.79
CA ILE A 28 12.08 -3.47 -9.01
C ILE A 28 11.89 -4.11 -7.64
N ASN A 29 11.91 -3.28 -6.61
CA ASN A 29 11.28 -3.64 -5.35
C ASN A 29 9.77 -3.41 -5.55
N THR A 30 8.96 -4.46 -5.44
CA THR A 30 7.53 -4.41 -5.75
C THR A 30 6.71 -3.53 -4.80
N GLN A 31 7.33 -3.02 -3.73
CA GLN A 31 6.76 -2.05 -2.81
C GLN A 31 7.22 -0.60 -3.09
N SER A 32 7.89 -0.31 -4.21
CA SER A 32 8.52 1.00 -4.47
C SER A 32 7.74 1.92 -5.41
N GLY A 33 6.43 1.76 -5.49
CA GLY A 33 5.54 2.57 -6.33
C GLY A 33 4.07 2.31 -6.01
N SER A 34 3.17 2.65 -6.94
CA SER A 34 1.77 2.24 -6.83
C SER A 34 1.69 0.71 -6.79
N GLN A 35 1.07 0.17 -5.75
CA GLN A 35 1.22 -1.24 -5.39
C GLN A 35 -0.07 -1.81 -4.78
N TRP A 36 -0.17 -3.14 -4.82
CA TRP A 36 -1.04 -3.93 -3.96
C TRP A 36 -0.18 -4.79 -3.05
N ASP A 37 -0.50 -4.79 -1.77
CA ASP A 37 0.18 -5.62 -0.79
C ASP A 37 -0.60 -6.92 -0.60
N GLY A 38 0.03 -8.04 -0.98
CA GLY A 38 -0.56 -9.36 -0.83
C GLY A 38 -0.58 -9.83 0.62
N LEU A 39 -1.31 -10.92 0.88
CA LEU A 39 -1.48 -11.51 2.22
C LEU A 39 -0.17 -12.00 2.88
N LYS A 40 0.90 -12.13 2.09
CA LYS A 40 2.26 -12.44 2.58
C LYS A 40 3.09 -11.20 2.94
N HIS A 41 2.61 -9.99 2.70
CA HIS A 41 3.38 -8.76 2.91
C HIS A 41 3.54 -8.42 4.40
N TYR A 42 2.47 -8.60 5.17
CA TYR A 42 2.46 -8.28 6.59
C TYR A 42 1.61 -9.28 7.37
N GLY A 43 2.18 -9.83 8.44
CA GLY A 43 1.52 -10.77 9.34
C GLY A 43 1.32 -10.19 10.74
N LEU A 44 0.66 -10.97 11.61
CA LEU A 44 0.52 -10.64 13.03
C LEU A 44 1.83 -10.98 13.75
N ARG A 45 2.63 -9.94 14.03
CA ARG A 45 4.01 -10.06 14.54
C ARG A 45 4.08 -10.77 15.90
N ASP A 46 3.19 -10.41 16.83
CA ASP A 46 3.18 -10.97 18.19
C ASP A 46 2.88 -12.47 18.22
N TYR A 47 2.22 -12.96 17.17
CA TYR A 47 1.83 -14.35 17.02
C TYR A 47 2.67 -15.10 15.98
N ASN A 48 3.57 -14.41 15.27
CA ASN A 48 4.41 -14.94 14.19
C ASN A 48 3.63 -15.72 13.10
N ILE A 49 2.44 -15.23 12.74
CA ILE A 49 1.54 -15.85 11.76
C ILE A 49 1.07 -14.84 10.71
N PHE A 50 0.75 -15.35 9.52
CA PHE A 50 0.09 -14.64 8.43
C PHE A 50 -1.39 -15.03 8.36
N TYR A 51 -2.09 -14.52 7.34
CA TYR A 51 -3.48 -14.84 7.06
C TYR A 51 -3.77 -16.35 7.15
N ASN A 52 -4.95 -16.67 7.69
CA ASN A 52 -5.43 -18.03 7.90
C ASN A 52 -4.48 -18.90 8.77
N ASN A 53 -3.94 -18.31 9.85
CA ASN A 53 -3.03 -18.95 10.79
C ASN A 53 -1.79 -19.59 10.13
N THR A 54 -1.30 -19.02 9.03
CA THR A 54 -0.13 -19.56 8.32
C THR A 54 1.15 -19.19 9.08
N PRO A 55 1.93 -20.15 9.63
CA PRO A 55 3.16 -19.83 10.36
C PRO A 55 4.19 -19.16 9.47
N ALA A 56 4.92 -18.18 9.99
CA ALA A 56 5.93 -17.45 9.20
C ALA A 56 7.02 -18.37 8.60
N GLU A 57 7.45 -19.39 9.35
CA GLU A 57 8.43 -20.38 8.90
C GLU A 57 7.95 -21.26 7.73
N SER A 58 6.64 -21.32 7.49
CA SER A 58 6.07 -22.11 6.38
C SER A 58 6.13 -21.40 5.03
N LEU A 59 6.51 -20.12 5.00
CA LEU A 59 6.64 -19.35 3.77
C LEU A 59 8.08 -19.39 3.26
N SER A 60 8.22 -19.51 1.93
CA SER A 60 9.51 -19.53 1.24
C SER A 60 10.27 -18.21 1.42
N GLN A 61 11.60 -18.31 1.42
CA GLN A 61 12.53 -17.18 1.42
C GLN A 61 13.60 -17.40 0.35
N GLY A 62 14.12 -16.31 -0.20
CA GLY A 62 15.16 -16.33 -1.22
C GLY A 62 14.64 -16.16 -2.65
N GLU A 63 15.51 -16.45 -3.61
CA GLU A 63 15.17 -16.40 -5.03
C GLU A 63 14.33 -17.60 -5.43
N MET A 64 13.34 -17.37 -6.29
CA MET A 64 12.49 -18.41 -6.84
C MET A 64 12.51 -18.30 -8.36
N GLU A 65 12.91 -19.36 -9.03
CA GLU A 65 12.85 -19.47 -10.48
C GLU A 65 11.68 -20.38 -10.87
N ILE A 66 10.81 -19.90 -11.76
CA ILE A 66 9.71 -20.68 -12.33
C ILE A 66 10.09 -20.99 -13.78
N HIS A 67 10.62 -22.18 -14.01
CA HIS A 67 11.05 -22.60 -15.35
C HIS A 67 9.89 -23.00 -16.26
N ASP A 68 8.83 -23.55 -15.68
CA ASP A 68 7.59 -23.89 -16.37
C ASP A 68 6.41 -23.17 -15.68
N PRO A 69 5.73 -22.23 -16.37
CA PRO A 69 4.58 -21.53 -15.79
C PRO A 69 3.37 -22.43 -15.52
N THR A 70 3.38 -23.68 -15.99
CA THR A 70 2.34 -24.69 -15.73
C THR A 70 2.64 -25.58 -14.53
N GLU A 71 3.89 -25.63 -14.06
CA GLU A 71 4.32 -26.45 -12.91
C GLU A 71 4.72 -25.56 -11.72
N ILE A 72 3.72 -24.92 -11.10
CA ILE A 72 3.93 -24.05 -9.94
C ILE A 72 3.90 -24.87 -8.65
N ASP A 73 4.99 -24.87 -7.88
CA ASP A 73 4.97 -25.38 -6.50
C ASP A 73 4.17 -24.42 -5.60
N HIS A 74 2.96 -24.85 -5.25
CA HIS A 74 2.04 -24.09 -4.40
C HIS A 74 2.58 -23.79 -3.00
N ALA A 75 3.53 -24.57 -2.47
CA ALA A 75 4.17 -24.27 -1.20
C ALA A 75 5.07 -23.03 -1.32
N LEU A 76 5.75 -22.86 -2.47
CA LEU A 76 6.64 -21.73 -2.72
C LEU A 76 5.90 -20.42 -2.97
N VAL A 77 4.68 -20.48 -3.52
CA VAL A 77 3.91 -19.29 -3.89
C VAL A 77 2.79 -18.93 -2.90
N LYS A 78 2.60 -19.72 -1.83
CA LYS A 78 1.52 -19.55 -0.84
C LYS A 78 1.34 -18.09 -0.39
N LEU A 79 0.09 -17.62 -0.31
CA LEU A 79 -0.30 -16.23 -0.01
C LEU A 79 0.28 -15.16 -0.97
N GLY A 80 0.87 -15.56 -2.10
CA GLY A 80 1.41 -14.65 -3.10
C GLY A 80 0.33 -14.01 -3.99
N MET A 81 0.73 -12.92 -4.65
CA MET A 81 -0.14 -12.11 -5.54
C MET A 81 -0.72 -12.88 -6.73
N HIS A 82 -0.07 -13.97 -7.15
CA HIS A 82 -0.56 -14.83 -8.24
C HIS A 82 -1.98 -15.37 -8.00
N ASN A 83 -2.40 -15.54 -6.74
CA ASN A 83 -3.78 -15.95 -6.42
C ASN A 83 -4.80 -14.94 -6.93
N TRP A 84 -4.46 -13.65 -6.95
CA TRP A 84 -5.34 -12.57 -7.40
C TRP A 84 -5.23 -12.34 -8.91
N SER A 85 -4.11 -12.69 -9.54
CA SER A 85 -3.94 -12.50 -10.99
C SER A 85 -4.78 -13.44 -11.85
N ASN A 86 -5.31 -14.54 -11.30
CA ASN A 86 -6.19 -15.47 -12.02
C ASN A 86 -7.47 -14.79 -12.56
N HIS A 87 -7.94 -13.75 -11.88
CA HIS A 87 -9.12 -12.97 -12.30
C HIS A 87 -8.85 -11.47 -12.39
N GLY A 88 -7.75 -11.00 -11.78
CA GLY A 88 -7.48 -9.59 -11.58
C GLY A 88 -8.29 -9.03 -10.41
N ILE A 89 -8.00 -7.77 -10.06
CA ILE A 89 -8.72 -7.04 -9.01
C ILE A 89 -9.75 -6.15 -9.71
N CYS A 90 -11.02 -6.51 -9.61
CA CYS A 90 -12.13 -5.75 -10.19
C CYS A 90 -13.24 -5.60 -9.14
N SER A 91 -13.56 -4.35 -8.79
CA SER A 91 -14.66 -4.02 -7.89
C SER A 91 -15.11 -2.58 -8.09
N ARG A 92 -16.17 -2.16 -7.38
CA ARG A 92 -16.56 -0.76 -7.26
C ARG A 92 -15.54 -0.02 -6.38
N GLY A 93 -14.92 1.02 -6.94
CA GLY A 93 -14.09 1.95 -6.17
C GLY A 93 -14.93 3.05 -5.54
N VAL A 94 -14.65 3.39 -4.29
CA VAL A 94 -15.23 4.56 -3.60
C VAL A 94 -14.10 5.46 -3.11
N LEU A 95 -14.08 6.70 -3.58
CA LEU A 95 -13.07 7.69 -3.19
C LEU A 95 -13.57 8.53 -2.02
N LEU A 96 -12.78 8.61 -0.96
CA LEU A 96 -12.85 9.67 0.04
C LEU A 96 -11.70 10.63 -0.22
N ASP A 97 -12.03 11.85 -0.63
CA ASP A 97 -11.08 12.91 -0.92
C ASP A 97 -10.97 13.83 0.29
N LEU A 98 -10.08 13.47 1.22
CA LEU A 98 -9.89 14.21 2.46
C LEU A 98 -9.23 15.56 2.20
N VAL A 99 -8.42 15.66 1.15
CA VAL A 99 -7.83 16.94 0.74
C VAL A 99 -8.94 17.90 0.35
N GLU A 100 -9.79 17.52 -0.61
CA GLU A 100 -10.92 18.35 -1.05
C GLU A 100 -11.89 18.61 0.10
N TYR A 101 -12.18 17.60 0.93
CA TYR A 101 -13.03 17.74 2.11
C TYR A 101 -12.59 18.89 3.01
N TYR A 102 -11.29 18.99 3.29
CA TYR A 102 -10.70 20.02 4.15
C TYR A 102 -10.47 21.36 3.46
N THR A 103 -10.20 21.38 2.15
CA THR A 103 -9.81 22.61 1.44
C THR A 103 -10.93 23.25 0.61
N ALA A 104 -12.12 22.64 0.55
CA ALA A 104 -13.23 23.10 -0.29
C ALA A 104 -13.71 24.54 0.00
N ASP A 105 -13.48 25.07 1.20
CA ASP A 105 -13.83 26.45 1.57
C ASP A 105 -12.69 27.46 1.36
N GLY A 106 -11.58 27.01 0.75
CA GLY A 106 -10.37 27.81 0.56
C GLY A 106 -9.39 27.74 1.74
N SER A 107 -9.69 26.97 2.79
CA SER A 107 -8.76 26.69 3.88
C SER A 107 -7.56 25.86 3.40
N ALA A 108 -6.45 25.96 4.14
CA ALA A 108 -5.32 25.07 3.97
C ALA A 108 -5.63 23.67 4.55
N LEU A 109 -4.93 22.64 4.06
CA LEU A 109 -4.98 21.31 4.67
C LEU A 109 -4.52 21.41 6.13
N PRO A 110 -5.24 20.84 7.11
CA PRO A 110 -4.94 21.04 8.53
C PRO A 110 -3.72 20.22 9.02
N TYR A 111 -3.07 19.46 8.14
CA TYR A 111 -1.90 18.64 8.44
C TYR A 111 -0.89 18.65 7.28
N ASP A 112 0.38 18.35 7.56
CA ASP A 112 1.37 18.01 6.52
C ASP A 112 1.35 16.48 6.31
N PRO A 113 1.03 15.97 5.11
CA PRO A 113 1.03 14.54 4.80
C PRO A 113 2.38 13.84 5.06
N TRP A 114 3.49 14.58 5.13
CA TRP A 114 4.84 14.10 5.44
C TRP A 114 5.18 14.14 6.94
N THR A 115 4.16 14.28 7.79
CA THR A 115 4.28 14.26 9.25
C THR A 115 3.23 13.32 9.84
N THR A 116 3.46 12.84 11.07
CA THR A 116 2.51 11.98 11.78
C THR A 116 1.19 12.71 12.02
N HIS A 117 0.11 12.23 11.39
CA HIS A 117 -1.24 12.73 11.61
C HIS A 117 -2.26 11.59 11.47
N PRO A 118 -2.96 11.20 12.56
CA PRO A 118 -3.97 10.16 12.51
C PRO A 118 -5.28 10.71 11.95
N LEU A 119 -5.87 9.99 10.98
CA LEU A 119 -7.23 10.22 10.49
C LEU A 119 -8.18 9.23 11.16
N SER A 120 -9.14 9.76 11.89
CA SER A 120 -10.13 9.00 12.65
C SER A 120 -11.26 8.48 11.77
N VAL A 121 -12.00 7.48 12.28
CA VAL A 121 -13.23 6.98 11.62
C VAL A 121 -14.24 8.11 11.40
N ALA A 122 -14.42 8.99 12.40
CA ALA A 122 -15.36 10.09 12.33
C ALA A 122 -15.05 11.06 11.18
N GLU A 123 -13.77 11.32 10.90
CA GLU A 123 -13.36 12.13 9.75
C GLU A 123 -13.67 11.45 8.42
N LEU A 124 -13.40 10.14 8.31
CA LEU A 124 -13.74 9.37 7.10
C LEU A 124 -15.26 9.36 6.84
N GLU A 125 -16.06 9.14 7.89
CA GLU A 125 -17.53 9.15 7.78
C GLU A 125 -18.07 10.55 7.46
N ALA A 126 -17.51 11.60 8.05
CA ALA A 126 -17.90 12.98 7.74
C ALA A 126 -17.57 13.35 6.29
N CYS A 127 -16.40 12.92 5.80
CA CYS A 127 -16.00 13.07 4.40
C CYS A 127 -16.95 12.32 3.46
N ALA A 128 -17.24 11.05 3.74
CA ALA A 128 -18.18 10.24 2.97
C ALA A 128 -19.56 10.90 2.90
N LYS A 129 -20.07 11.38 4.05
CA LYS A 129 -21.35 12.09 4.15
C LYS A 129 -21.36 13.38 3.32
N LYS A 130 -20.32 14.21 3.41
CA LYS A 130 -20.21 15.46 2.62
C LYS A 130 -20.20 15.17 1.12
N GLN A 131 -19.55 14.08 0.70
CA GLN A 131 -19.50 13.64 -0.69
C GLN A 131 -20.74 12.87 -1.17
N GLY A 132 -21.68 12.54 -0.27
CA GLY A 132 -22.83 11.69 -0.60
C GLY A 132 -22.45 10.24 -0.94
N VAL A 133 -21.30 9.77 -0.47
CA VAL A 133 -20.81 8.41 -0.68
C VAL A 133 -21.52 7.44 0.26
N THR A 134 -21.93 6.30 -0.27
CA THR A 134 -22.46 5.16 0.49
C THR A 134 -21.60 3.94 0.23
N PHE A 135 -21.19 3.27 1.30
CA PHE A 135 -20.39 2.04 1.22
C PHE A 135 -21.27 0.84 0.92
N ARG A 136 -20.72 -0.12 0.19
CA ARG A 136 -21.31 -1.41 -0.13
C ARG A 136 -20.27 -2.49 0.08
N GLN A 137 -20.75 -3.67 0.44
CA GLN A 137 -19.90 -4.85 0.52
C GLN A 137 -19.13 -5.07 -0.79
N GLY A 138 -17.84 -5.36 -0.66
CA GLY A 138 -16.93 -5.60 -1.76
C GLY A 138 -16.26 -4.33 -2.30
N ASP A 139 -16.65 -3.14 -1.86
CA ASP A 139 -16.02 -1.89 -2.31
C ASP A 139 -14.50 -1.88 -2.08
N ILE A 140 -13.78 -1.21 -2.98
CA ILE A 140 -12.40 -0.79 -2.74
C ILE A 140 -12.44 0.66 -2.26
N LEU A 141 -12.07 0.87 -1.00
CA LEU A 141 -11.97 2.20 -0.41
C LEU A 141 -10.67 2.88 -0.87
N LEU A 142 -10.78 4.04 -1.50
CA LEU A 142 -9.65 4.84 -1.95
C LEU A 142 -9.58 6.12 -1.11
N LEU A 143 -8.44 6.41 -0.52
CA LEU A 143 -8.21 7.59 0.30
C LEU A 143 -7.24 8.54 -0.41
N ARG A 144 -7.67 9.77 -0.71
CA ARG A 144 -6.76 10.85 -1.11
C ARG A 144 -6.50 11.73 0.12
N ILE A 145 -5.28 11.68 0.65
CA ILE A 145 -4.88 12.40 1.86
C ILE A 145 -3.65 13.29 1.64
N GLY A 146 -3.19 13.43 0.39
CA GLY A 146 -2.39 14.57 -0.06
C GLY A 146 -0.89 14.34 -0.15
N PHE A 147 -0.40 13.12 0.09
CA PHE A 147 1.03 12.82 0.01
C PHE A 147 1.59 13.06 -1.39
N ILE A 148 0.90 12.58 -2.43
CA ILE A 148 1.39 12.72 -3.80
C ILE A 148 1.40 14.20 -4.22
N GLN A 149 0.38 14.96 -3.82
CA GLN A 149 0.34 16.41 -4.01
C GLN A 149 1.52 17.10 -3.32
N ARG A 150 1.77 16.78 -2.05
CA ARG A 150 2.90 17.29 -1.26
C ARG A 150 4.24 16.92 -1.89
N TYR A 151 4.34 15.71 -2.45
CA TYR A 151 5.54 15.22 -3.14
C TYR A 151 5.84 15.99 -4.41
N TYR A 152 4.86 16.20 -5.29
CA TYR A 152 5.10 16.94 -6.52
C TYR A 152 5.39 18.43 -6.29
N ALA A 153 4.83 19.02 -5.22
CA ALA A 153 5.11 20.40 -4.83
C ALA A 153 6.50 20.60 -4.18
N ALA A 154 7.13 19.53 -3.68
CA ALA A 154 8.41 19.61 -2.99
C ALA A 154 9.61 19.73 -3.96
N ASP A 155 10.65 20.43 -3.53
CA ASP A 155 11.94 20.44 -4.21
C ASP A 155 12.71 19.11 -4.05
N ASN A 156 13.84 19.01 -4.75
CA ASN A 156 14.65 17.78 -4.75
C ASN A 156 15.35 17.51 -3.42
N ASP A 157 15.65 18.54 -2.63
CA ASP A 157 16.32 18.43 -1.34
C ASP A 157 15.35 17.88 -0.29
N ALA A 158 14.13 18.40 -0.23
CA ALA A 158 13.06 17.87 0.61
C ALA A 158 12.73 16.41 0.24
N LYS A 159 12.69 16.08 -1.06
CA LYS A 159 12.54 14.69 -1.51
C LYS A 159 13.75 13.83 -1.14
N ALA A 160 14.96 14.39 -1.11
CA ALA A 160 16.17 13.66 -0.69
C ALA A 160 16.14 13.35 0.81
N VAL A 161 15.70 14.28 1.64
CA VAL A 161 15.48 14.07 3.08
C VAL A 161 14.45 12.95 3.30
N LEU A 162 13.32 13.01 2.59
CA LEU A 162 12.30 11.97 2.62
C LEU A 162 12.83 10.58 2.20
N ARG A 163 13.71 10.53 1.20
CA ARG A 163 14.35 9.28 0.74
C ARG A 163 15.38 8.76 1.72
N GLY A 164 16.17 9.67 2.30
CA GLY A 164 17.34 9.41 3.15
C GLY A 164 17.03 8.58 4.40
N GLY A 165 15.75 8.51 4.77
CA GLY A 165 15.27 7.71 5.88
C GLY A 165 15.54 8.42 7.20
N ALA A 166 14.49 8.72 7.94
CA ALA A 166 14.61 8.94 9.38
C ALA A 166 14.71 7.59 10.10
N GLU A 167 15.20 7.55 11.34
CA GLU A 167 15.10 6.35 12.18
C GLU A 167 13.62 5.93 12.37
N VAL A 168 12.71 6.90 12.35
CA VAL A 168 11.25 6.72 12.41
C VAL A 168 10.59 7.44 11.25
N GLU A 169 9.92 6.69 10.38
CA GLU A 169 9.12 7.22 9.28
C GLU A 169 7.86 7.91 9.83
N ARG A 170 7.54 9.10 9.33
CA ARG A 170 6.42 9.93 9.82
C ARG A 170 5.49 10.30 8.68
N PHE A 171 4.29 9.72 8.67
CA PHE A 171 3.28 9.96 7.62
C PHE A 171 1.89 10.10 8.23
N ALA A 172 1.08 10.92 7.58
CA ALA A 172 -0.35 10.93 7.83
C ALA A 172 -0.97 9.63 7.33
N GLY A 173 -2.05 9.19 7.95
CA GLY A 173 -2.75 7.96 7.54
C GLY A 173 -3.90 7.65 8.48
N ILE A 174 -4.59 6.54 8.22
CA ILE A 174 -5.66 6.11 9.13
C ILE A 174 -5.08 5.75 10.50
N GLU A 175 -5.81 6.05 11.56
CA GLU A 175 -5.43 5.65 12.91
C GLU A 175 -5.43 4.12 13.07
N GLN A 176 -4.63 3.62 14.02
CA GLN A 176 -4.50 2.18 14.30
C GLN A 176 -5.43 1.72 15.44
N SER A 177 -6.63 2.32 15.53
CA SER A 177 -7.61 2.05 16.60
C SER A 177 -8.45 0.79 16.33
N GLU A 178 -9.02 0.21 17.38
CA GLU A 178 -10.03 -0.85 17.25
C GLU A 178 -11.26 -0.37 16.47
N ASP A 179 -11.64 0.89 16.62
CA ASP A 179 -12.76 1.48 15.89
C ASP A 179 -12.47 1.54 14.39
N MET A 180 -11.24 1.90 13.98
CA MET A 180 -10.84 1.85 12.57
C MET A 180 -10.87 0.42 12.02
N LYS A 181 -10.37 -0.56 12.78
CA LYS A 181 -10.47 -1.98 12.39
C LYS A 181 -11.92 -2.42 12.23
N ARG A 182 -12.81 -2.04 13.16
CA ARG A 182 -14.26 -2.34 13.09
C ARG A 182 -14.92 -1.64 11.92
N PHE A 183 -14.62 -0.37 11.66
CA PHE A 183 -15.14 0.37 10.52
C PHE A 183 -14.81 -0.33 9.21
N LEU A 184 -13.54 -0.71 9.04
CA LEU A 184 -13.06 -1.42 7.88
C LEU A 184 -13.73 -2.80 7.71
N TRP A 185 -13.81 -3.58 8.80
CA TRP A 185 -14.44 -4.90 8.82
C TRP A 185 -15.95 -4.83 8.52
N ASN A 186 -16.69 -3.99 9.25
CA ASN A 186 -18.15 -3.94 9.20
C ASN A 186 -18.69 -3.41 7.86
N ASN A 187 -17.92 -2.57 7.16
CA ASN A 187 -18.28 -2.13 5.81
C ASN A 187 -17.96 -3.18 4.74
N HIS A 188 -17.24 -4.24 5.09
CA HIS A 188 -16.84 -5.32 4.17
C HIS A 188 -16.13 -4.78 2.92
N PHE A 189 -15.16 -3.88 3.09
CA PHE A 189 -14.30 -3.48 1.99
C PHE A 189 -13.47 -4.67 1.52
N ALA A 190 -13.40 -4.88 0.19
CA ALA A 190 -12.53 -5.90 -0.38
C ALA A 190 -11.04 -5.51 -0.27
N ALA A 191 -10.76 -4.20 -0.36
CA ALA A 191 -9.44 -3.65 -0.19
C ALA A 191 -9.53 -2.16 0.16
N ILE A 192 -8.40 -1.62 0.61
CA ILE A 192 -8.22 -0.19 0.86
C ILE A 192 -6.90 0.26 0.25
N ALA A 193 -6.88 1.45 -0.34
CA ALA A 193 -5.69 2.06 -0.89
C ALA A 193 -5.66 3.55 -0.54
N SER A 194 -4.46 4.11 -0.43
CA SER A 194 -4.27 5.54 -0.25
C SER A 194 -3.18 6.07 -1.17
N ASP A 195 -3.08 7.39 -1.28
CA ASP A 195 -1.96 8.06 -1.95
C ASP A 195 -0.70 8.14 -1.07
N GLN A 196 -0.70 7.52 0.12
CA GLN A 196 0.45 7.49 1.02
C GLN A 196 1.38 6.28 0.78
N PRO A 197 2.65 6.38 1.20
CA PRO A 197 3.57 5.24 1.20
C PRO A 197 3.23 4.12 2.19
N SER A 198 2.54 4.46 3.29
CA SER A 198 1.91 3.55 4.25
C SER A 198 0.43 3.89 4.38
N LEU A 199 -0.43 2.88 4.54
CA LEU A 199 -1.85 3.13 4.71
C LEU A 199 -2.17 3.79 6.05
N GLU A 200 -1.67 3.19 7.14
CA GLU A 200 -1.82 3.76 8.47
C GLU A 200 -0.84 4.91 8.72
N VAL A 201 -1.21 5.72 9.71
CA VAL A 201 -0.34 6.73 10.29
C VAL A 201 0.97 6.09 10.76
N SER A 202 2.09 6.71 10.40
CA SER A 202 3.43 6.29 10.85
C SER A 202 4.01 7.34 11.81
N GLY A 203 4.66 6.90 12.90
CA GLY A 203 5.23 7.76 13.94
C GLY A 203 5.50 6.99 15.24
N ASP A 204 5.74 7.71 16.34
CA ASP A 204 6.05 7.18 17.69
C ASP A 204 4.82 6.58 18.39
N SER A 205 4.11 5.65 17.75
CA SER A 205 3.04 4.87 18.37
C SER A 205 3.56 3.49 18.78
N ASP A 206 3.45 3.16 20.08
CA ASP A 206 3.88 1.88 20.67
C ASP A 206 3.09 0.65 20.16
N GLU A 207 1.97 0.86 19.46
CA GLU A 207 1.15 -0.20 18.89
C GLU A 207 1.17 -0.12 17.36
N CYS A 208 1.90 -1.03 16.72
CA CYS A 208 1.97 -1.14 15.25
C CYS A 208 1.07 -2.29 14.78
N TYR A 209 -0.24 -2.05 14.71
CA TYR A 209 -1.18 -2.98 14.06
C TYR A 209 -1.43 -2.49 12.65
N ARG A 210 -0.66 -3.02 11.69
CA ARG A 210 -0.85 -2.63 10.29
C ARG A 210 -2.08 -3.28 9.69
N VAL A 211 -3.06 -2.49 9.25
CA VAL A 211 -4.32 -3.00 8.67
C VAL A 211 -4.13 -3.18 7.17
N LEU A 212 -3.58 -4.32 6.76
CA LEU A 212 -3.23 -4.53 5.35
C LEU A 212 -4.17 -5.43 4.56
N THR A 213 -5.12 -6.12 5.18
CA THR A 213 -6.18 -6.84 4.45
C THR A 213 -7.36 -7.15 5.36
N ILE A 214 -8.59 -6.80 4.94
CA ILE A 214 -9.82 -7.27 5.56
C ILE A 214 -10.26 -8.47 4.72
N PRO A 215 -10.12 -9.71 5.21
CA PRO A 215 -10.68 -10.84 4.50
C PRO A 215 -12.21 -10.73 4.54
N LEU A 216 -12.84 -10.72 3.37
CA LEU A 216 -14.28 -10.94 3.30
C LEU A 216 -14.55 -12.37 3.80
N PRO A 217 -15.52 -12.59 4.71
CA PRO A 217 -16.02 -13.93 4.95
C PRO A 217 -16.62 -14.46 3.64
N GLY A 218 -16.17 -15.65 3.24
CA GLY A 218 -16.81 -16.45 2.20
C GLY A 218 -18.15 -17.01 2.66
#